data_AF-D6PL79-F1
#
_entry.id   AF-D6PL79-F1
#
_cell.length_a   1.000
_cell.length_b   1.000
_cell.length_c   1.000
_cell.angle_alpha   90.00
_cell.angle_beta   90.00
_cell.angle_gamma   90.00
#
_symmetry.space_group_name_H-M   'P 1'
#
loop_
_entity.id
_entity.type
_entity.pdbx_description
1 polymer ?
#
loop_
_entity_poly.entity_id
_entity_poly.type
_entity_poly.pdbx_seq_one_letter_code
_entity_poly.pdbx_strand_id
1 'polypeptide(L)'
;MPRAYMDGVPMNQTEYNQYIRFINVDNDGNGESDLLQNLNELVLSSEFIDLSITDADEAMAQIQSEVREAKQIAKDLFLQTNTKFNARVNEINNIKKKELK
;
A
#
# COMPACT_ATOMS: atom_id res chain seq x y z
N MET A 1 -14.19 -1.10 -12.65
CA MET A 1 -13.06 -0.75 -11.75
C MET A 1 -12.14 -1.96 -11.64
N PRO A 2 -10.81 -1.78 -11.56
CA PRO A 2 -9.90 -2.89 -11.33
C PRO A 2 -10.35 -3.64 -10.07
N ARG A 3 -10.48 -4.97 -10.15
CA ARG A 3 -10.70 -5.77 -8.95
C ARG A 3 -9.41 -5.72 -8.15
N ALA A 4 -9.37 -4.87 -7.13
CA ALA A 4 -8.26 -4.89 -6.19
C ALA A 4 -8.33 -6.18 -5.40
N TYR A 5 -7.24 -6.95 -5.41
CA TYR A 5 -7.11 -8.15 -4.59
C TYR A 5 -6.14 -7.84 -3.46
N MET A 6 -6.46 -8.31 -2.26
CA MET A 6 -5.53 -8.33 -1.13
C MET A 6 -5.49 -9.75 -0.59
N ASP A 7 -4.28 -10.30 -0.47
CA ASP A 7 -4.03 -11.70 -0.08
C ASP A 7 -4.86 -12.73 -0.89
N GLY A 8 -5.03 -12.45 -2.19
CA GLY A 8 -5.78 -13.30 -3.12
C GLY A 8 -7.30 -13.21 -2.99
N VAL A 9 -7.83 -12.29 -2.17
CA VAL A 9 -9.26 -12.06 -1.98
C VAL A 9 -9.68 -10.76 -2.67
N PRO A 10 -10.74 -10.77 -3.51
CA PRO A 10 -11.23 -9.56 -4.14
C PRO A 10 -11.81 -8.62 -3.07
N MET A 11 -11.47 -7.35 -3.14
CA MET A 11 -12.03 -6.29 -2.30
C MET A 11 -13.32 -5.76 -2.93
N ASN A 12 -14.32 -5.47 -2.11
CA ASN A 12 -15.47 -4.67 -2.56
C ASN A 12 -15.12 -3.17 -2.59
N GLN A 13 -16.02 -2.34 -3.10
CA GLN A 13 -15.76 -0.90 -3.24
C GLN A 13 -15.45 -0.21 -1.91
N THR A 14 -16.18 -0.55 -0.85
CA THR A 14 -16.00 0.05 0.48
C THR A 14 -14.65 -0.33 1.07
N GLU A 15 -14.27 -1.61 0.97
CA GLU A 15 -12.98 -2.13 1.41
C GLU A 15 -11.83 -1.48 0.65
N TYR A 16 -11.95 -1.37 -0.68
CA TYR A 16 -10.94 -0.71 -1.50
C TYR A 16 -10.80 0.76 -1.11
N ASN A 17 -11.90 1.49 -0.96
CA ASN A 17 -11.86 2.89 -0.53
C ASN A 17 -11.24 3.06 0.86
N GLN A 18 -11.50 2.13 1.79
CA GLN A 18 -10.86 2.14 3.11
C GLN A 18 -9.35 1.90 3.00
N TYR A 19 -8.92 0.93 2.20
CA TYR A 19 -7.49 0.69 1.97
C TYR A 19 -6.79 1.90 1.37
N ILE A 20 -7.37 2.54 0.34
CA ILE A 20 -6.83 3.77 -0.24
C ILE A 20 -6.75 4.90 0.79
N ARG A 21 -7.73 5.03 1.69
CA ARG A 21 -7.66 6.02 2.79
C ARG A 21 -6.49 5.76 3.73
N PHE A 22 -6.17 4.50 4.01
CA PHE A 22 -5.00 4.17 4.84
C PHE A 22 -3.66 4.42 4.13
N ILE A 23 -3.61 4.40 2.79
CA ILE A 23 -2.41 4.81 2.04
C ILE A 23 -2.20 6.33 2.18
N ASN A 24 -3.29 7.10 2.11
CA ASN A 24 -3.25 8.55 2.18
C ASN A 24 -3.49 9.06 3.62
N VAL A 25 -2.94 8.36 4.62
CA VAL A 25 -3.10 8.78 6.00
C VAL A 25 -2.33 10.08 6.23
N ASP A 26 -2.93 10.97 7.02
CA ASP A 26 -2.36 12.22 7.49
C ASP A 26 -2.34 12.10 9.01
N ASN A 27 -1.20 11.70 9.56
CA ASN A 27 -1.09 11.40 10.99
C ASN A 27 -0.88 12.66 11.83
N ASP A 28 -0.29 13.71 11.25
CA ASP A 28 -0.01 14.96 11.94
C ASP A 28 -1.13 16.01 11.78
N GLY A 29 -2.09 15.75 10.90
CA GLY A 29 -3.26 16.58 10.65
C GLY A 29 -2.94 17.84 9.86
N ASN A 30 -1.85 17.85 9.10
CA ASN A 30 -1.38 19.05 8.39
C ASN A 30 -2.07 19.27 7.03
N GLY A 31 -2.93 18.33 6.60
CA GLY A 31 -3.68 18.40 5.36
C GLY A 31 -3.00 17.76 4.15
N GLU A 32 -1.81 17.19 4.32
CA GLU A 32 -1.08 16.41 3.32
C GLU A 32 -0.83 15.00 3.85
N SER A 33 -1.02 13.97 3.02
CA SER A 33 -0.72 12.61 3.45
C SER A 33 0.79 12.42 3.68
N ASP A 34 1.16 11.67 4.72
CA ASP A 34 2.55 11.38 5.07
C ASP A 34 3.36 10.82 3.87
N LEU A 35 2.74 9.98 3.03
CA LEU A 35 3.38 9.46 1.80
C LEU A 35 3.78 10.57 0.84
N LEU A 36 2.91 11.57 0.63
CA LEU A 36 3.21 12.69 -0.28
C LEU A 36 4.31 13.58 0.29
N GLN A 37 4.32 13.78 1.61
CA GLN A 37 5.39 14.50 2.29
C GLN A 37 6.74 13.79 2.10
N ASN A 38 6.80 12.48 2.41
CA ASN A 38 8.02 11.69 2.24
C ASN A 38 8.52 11.71 0.79
N LEU A 39 7.62 11.58 -0.18
CA LEU A 39 7.98 11.66 -1.59
C LEU A 39 8.46 13.06 -1.98
N ASN A 40 7.84 14.12 -1.48
CA ASN A 40 8.27 15.49 -1.71
C ASN A 40 9.66 15.75 -1.13
N GLU A 41 9.93 15.28 0.09
CA GLU A 41 11.26 15.37 0.72
C GLU A 41 12.31 14.60 -0.09
N LEU A 42 11.98 13.38 -0.53
CA LEU A 42 12.86 12.56 -1.34
C LEU A 42 13.23 13.28 -2.64
N VAL A 43 12.25 13.69 -3.44
CA VAL A 43 12.51 14.24 -4.79
C VAL A 43 13.17 15.62 -4.77
N LEU A 44 13.05 16.36 -3.66
CA LEU A 44 13.72 17.64 -3.46
C LEU A 44 15.12 17.50 -2.86
N SER A 45 15.50 16.30 -2.40
CA SER A 45 16.84 16.06 -1.87
C SER A 45 17.89 16.13 -2.98
N SER A 46 19.04 16.74 -2.68
CA SER A 46 20.14 16.82 -3.65
C SER A 46 20.65 15.44 -4.05
N GLU A 47 20.66 14.49 -3.12
CA GLU A 47 21.05 13.10 -3.37
C GLU A 47 20.15 12.44 -4.40
N PHE A 48 18.82 12.58 -4.26
CA PHE A 48 17.90 12.03 -5.24
C PHE A 48 18.01 12.73 -6.60
N ILE A 49 18.21 14.05 -6.63
CA ILE A 49 18.39 14.80 -7.89
C ILE A 49 19.63 14.30 -8.62
N ASP A 50 20.76 14.19 -7.93
CA ASP A 50 22.01 13.68 -8.50
C ASP A 50 21.86 12.23 -8.98
N LEU A 51 21.18 11.39 -8.18
CA LEU A 51 20.86 10.01 -8.55
C LEU A 51 19.95 9.96 -9.79
N SER A 52 18.90 10.77 -9.86
CA SER A 52 17.96 10.78 -10.99
C SER A 52 18.61 11.15 -12.33
N ILE A 53 19.71 11.92 -12.29
CA ILE A 53 20.49 12.30 -13.47
C ILE A 53 21.46 11.19 -13.87
N THR A 54 22.03 10.48 -12.89
CA THR A 54 23.12 9.51 -13.09
C THR A 54 22.62 8.07 -13.25
N ASP A 55 21.56 7.70 -12.55
CA ASP A 55 20.89 6.41 -12.58
C ASP A 55 19.37 6.56 -12.30
N ALA A 56 18.61 6.75 -13.37
CA ALA A 56 17.16 6.92 -13.28
C ALA A 56 16.42 5.66 -12.78
N ASP A 57 16.98 4.46 -13.01
CA ASP A 57 16.36 3.21 -12.56
C ASP A 57 16.50 3.07 -11.04
N GLU A 58 17.65 3.42 -10.48
CA GLU A 58 17.87 3.45 -9.03
C GLU A 58 17.03 4.53 -8.35
N ALA A 59 16.93 5.73 -8.94
CA ALA A 59 16.03 6.78 -8.45
C ALA A 59 14.57 6.30 -8.44
N MET A 60 14.12 5.63 -9.50
CA MET A 60 12.77 5.07 -9.51
C MET A 60 12.58 3.94 -8.51
N ALA A 61 13.62 3.15 -8.22
CA ALA A 61 13.56 2.13 -7.18
C ALA A 61 13.35 2.75 -5.79
N GLN A 62 13.95 3.91 -5.50
CA GLN A 62 13.71 4.63 -4.24
C GLN A 62 12.26 5.11 -4.11
N ILE A 63 11.69 5.75 -5.13
CA ILE A 63 10.27 6.14 -5.14
C ILE A 63 9.36 4.91 -4.94
N GLN A 64 9.66 3.80 -5.62
CA GLN A 64 8.89 2.56 -5.46
C GLN A 64 9.01 1.97 -4.06
N SER A 65 10.14 2.18 -3.38
CA SER A 65 10.33 1.76 -1.99
C SER A 65 9.39 2.51 -1.06
N GLU A 66 9.35 3.84 -1.12
CA GLU A 66 8.44 4.69 -0.33
C GLU A 66 6.97 4.30 -0.54
N VAL A 67 6.57 4.16 -1.81
CA VAL A 67 5.20 3.74 -2.16
C VAL A 67 4.89 2.33 -1.64
N ARG A 68 5.88 1.42 -1.64
CA ARG A 68 5.69 0.05 -1.15
C ARG A 68 5.53 0.03 0.37
N GLU A 69 6.30 0.82 1.09
CA GLU A 69 6.20 0.94 2.54
C GLU A 69 4.84 1.48 2.95
N ALA A 70 4.38 2.58 2.34
CA ALA A 70 3.04 3.13 2.62
C ALA A 70 1.92 2.12 2.30
N LYS A 71 2.04 1.38 1.20
CA LYS A 71 1.09 0.30 0.87
C LYS A 71 1.07 -0.84 1.89
N GLN A 72 2.23 -1.15 2.48
CA GLN A 72 2.36 -2.19 3.50
C GLN A 72 1.75 -1.74 4.82
N ILE A 73 2.06 -0.53 5.28
CA ILE A 73 1.43 0.07 6.47
C ILE A 73 -0.09 0.12 6.31
N ALA A 74 -0.57 0.59 5.16
CA ALA A 74 -1.99 0.65 4.85
C ALA A 74 -2.66 -0.74 4.84
N LYS A 75 -1.95 -1.75 4.36
CA LYS A 75 -2.42 -3.14 4.38
C LYS A 75 -2.56 -3.62 5.82
N ASP A 76 -1.56 -3.39 6.65
CA ASP A 76 -1.56 -3.83 8.04
C ASP A 76 -2.69 -3.15 8.83
N LEU A 77 -2.89 -1.84 8.66
CA LEU A 77 -4.04 -1.11 9.24
C LEU A 77 -5.39 -1.64 8.74
N PHE A 78 -5.50 -1.91 7.44
CA PHE A 78 -6.72 -2.48 6.87
C PHE A 78 -7.05 -3.84 7.47
N LEU A 79 -6.07 -4.74 7.56
CA LEU A 79 -6.27 -6.07 8.11
C LEU A 79 -6.54 -6.04 9.62
N GLN A 80 -5.98 -5.09 10.37
CA GLN A 80 -6.30 -4.92 11.79
C GLN A 80 -7.75 -4.45 12.02
N THR A 81 -8.26 -3.59 11.13
CA THR A 81 -9.58 -2.96 11.29
C THR A 81 -10.71 -3.75 10.64
N ASN A 82 -10.43 -4.55 9.60
CA ASN A 82 -11.46 -5.20 8.78
C ASN A 82 -11.56 -6.72 9.03
N THR A 83 -12.12 -7.08 10.19
CA THR A 83 -12.27 -8.49 10.62
C THR A 83 -13.13 -9.34 9.66
N LYS A 84 -14.14 -8.74 9.03
CA LYS A 84 -14.97 -9.41 8.01
C LYS A 84 -14.16 -9.78 6.76
N PHE A 85 -13.26 -8.91 6.33
CA PHE A 85 -12.36 -9.22 5.23
C PHE A 85 -11.46 -10.41 5.58
N ASN A 86 -10.86 -10.41 6.78
CA ASN A 86 -10.00 -11.50 7.24
C ASN A 86 -10.73 -12.84 7.31
N ALA A 87 -12.02 -12.84 7.68
CA ALA A 87 -12.83 -14.05 7.67
C ALA A 87 -12.91 -14.65 6.26
N ARG A 88 -13.12 -13.83 5.22
CA ARG A 88 -13.13 -14.31 3.82
C ARG A 88 -11.78 -14.84 3.36
N VAL A 89 -10.68 -14.21 3.79
CA VAL A 89 -9.31 -14.70 3.52
C VAL A 89 -9.12 -16.10 4.09
N ASN A 90 -9.53 -16.31 5.34
CA ASN A 90 -9.44 -17.61 6.00
C ASN A 90 -10.32 -18.67 5.31
N GLU A 91 -11.54 -18.32 4.89
CA GLU A 91 -12.43 -19.21 4.14
C GLU A 91 -11.79 -19.66 2.82
N ILE A 92 -11.27 -18.74 2.02
CA ILE A 92 -10.62 -19.04 0.73
C ILE A 92 -9.38 -19.93 0.94
N ASN A 93 -8.56 -19.63 1.95
CA ASN A 93 -7.38 -20.43 2.27
C ASN A 93 -7.75 -21.84 2.73
N ASN A 94 -8.84 -22.00 3.48
CA ASN A 94 -9.35 -23.30 3.91
C ASN A 94 -9.94 -24.11 2.74
N ILE A 95 -10.59 -23.46 1.78
CA ILE A 95 -11.08 -24.11 0.55
C ILE A 95 -9.92 -24.66 -0.27
N LYS A 96 -8.90 -23.84 -0.56
CA LYS A 96 -7.71 -24.27 -1.31
C LYS A 96 -6.99 -25.46 -0.67
N LYS A 97 -6.91 -25.49 0.67
CA LYS A 97 -6.31 -26.61 1.42
C LYS A 97 -7.12 -27.91 1.32
N LYS A 98 -8.43 -27.83 1.11
CA LYS A 98 -9.30 -29.02 0.93
C LYS A 98 -9.22 -29.57 -0.49
N GLU A 99 -9.05 -28.71 -1.51
CA GLU A 99 -8.94 -29.12 -2.91
C GLU A 99 -7.57 -29.75 -3.26
N LEU A 100 -6.56 -29.53 -2.43
CA LEU A 100 -5.21 -30.11 -2.56
C LEU A 100 -5.04 -31.49 -1.89
N LYS A 101 -6.10 -32.04 -1.28
CA LYS A 101 -6.14 -33.37 -0.67
C LYS A 101 -7.00 -34.32 -1.49
#